data_AF-A0A2A2VCK1-F1
#
_entry.id   AF-A0A2A2VCK1-F1
#
_cell.length_a   1.000
_cell.length_b   1.000
_cell.length_c   1.000
_cell.angle_alpha   90.00
_cell.angle_beta   90.00
_cell.angle_gamma   90.00
#
_symmetry.space_group_name_H-M   'P 1'
#
loop_
_entity.id
_entity.type
_entity.pdbx_description
1 polymer ?
#
loop_
_entity_poly.entity_id
_entity_poly.type
_entity_poly.pdbx_seq_one_letter_code
_entity_poly.pdbx_strand_id
1 'polypeptide(L)' 'MAITKTLPLEERIIQIRKECDEIIDRHVEEIRKECVGVPAPNIRRDIELQARGCPCAQAMHVMGKMDELYGAKSDQAS' A
#
# COMPACT_ATOMS: atom_id res chain seq x y z
N MET A 1 -14.47 30.35 9.23
CA MET A 1 -14.61 28.89 9.12
C MET A 1 -14.22 28.49 7.72
N ALA A 2 -13.15 27.72 7.56
CA ALA A 2 -12.77 27.21 6.24
C ALA A 2 -13.81 26.18 5.83
N ILE A 3 -14.56 26.46 4.75
CA ILE A 3 -15.41 25.47 4.11
C ILE A 3 -14.46 24.51 3.41
N THR A 4 -14.12 23.41 4.05
CA THR A 4 -13.45 22.29 3.39
C THR A 4 -14.44 21.68 2.40
N LYS A 5 -14.42 22.16 1.15
CA LYS A 5 -15.10 21.46 0.07
C LYS A 5 -14.43 20.11 -0.09
N THR A 6 -15.12 19.06 0.32
CA THR A 6 -14.72 17.68 0.02
C THR A 6 -14.58 17.56 -1.50
N LEU A 7 -13.40 17.14 -1.96
CA LEU A 7 -13.15 16.91 -3.37
C LEU A 7 -14.16 15.88 -3.93
N PRO A 8 -14.50 15.95 -5.24
CA PRO A 8 -15.22 14.87 -5.92
C PRO A 8 -14.59 13.50 -5.66
N LEU A 9 -15.42 12.45 -5.67
CA LEU A 9 -14.98 11.10 -5.35
C LEU A 9 -13.80 10.63 -6.22
N GLU A 10 -13.83 10.93 -7.51
CA GLU A 10 -12.76 10.57 -8.45
C GLU A 10 -11.41 11.19 -8.06
N GLU A 11 -11.39 12.49 -7.76
CA GLU A 11 -10.18 13.19 -7.31
C GLU A 11 -9.65 12.61 -6.00
N ARG A 12 -10.55 12.26 -5.07
CA ARG A 12 -10.18 11.58 -3.83
C ARG A 12 -9.55 10.22 -4.09
N ILE A 13 -10.10 9.42 -5.01
CA ILE A 13 -9.53 8.12 -5.38
C ILE A 13 -8.13 8.30 -5.98
N ILE A 14 -7.93 9.27 -6.88
CA ILE A 14 -6.62 9.56 -7.46
C ILE A 14 -5.62 9.96 -6.37
N GLN A 15 -6.03 10.83 -5.44
CA GLN A 15 -5.20 11.28 -4.35
C GLN A 15 -4.81 10.13 -3.41
N ILE A 16 -5.78 9.30 -3.01
CA ILE A 16 -5.54 8.11 -2.18
C ILE A 16 -4.55 7.15 -2.88
N ARG A 17 -4.70 6.93 -4.19
CA ARG A 17 -3.76 6.08 -4.93
C ARG A 17 -2.34 6.60 -4.91
N LYS A 18 -2.14 7.92 -5.06
CA LYS A 18 -0.81 8.54 -4.93
C LYS A 18 -0.23 8.35 -3.53
N GLU A 19 -1.04 8.57 -2.50
CA GLU A 19 -0.62 8.36 -1.11
C GLU A 19 -0.24 6.89 -0.85
N CYS A 20 -0.99 5.94 -1.40
CA CYS A 20 -0.63 4.52 -1.35
C CYS A 20 0.70 4.23 -2.06
N ASP A 21 0.91 4.77 -3.26
CA ASP A 21 2.17 4.60 -4.00
C ASP A 21 3.35 5.19 -3.21
N GLU A 22 3.19 6.35 -2.56
CA GLU A 22 4.22 6.96 -1.71
C GLU A 22 4.56 6.12 -0.46
N ILE A 23 3.58 5.44 0.13
CA ILE A 23 3.80 4.50 1.24
C ILE A 23 4.61 3.29 0.76
N ILE A 24 4.22 2.71 -0.37
CA ILE A 24 4.88 1.54 -0.95
C ILE A 24 6.32 1.90 -1.34
N ASP A 25 6.52 3.00 -2.06
CA ASP A 25 7.83 3.39 -2.56
C ASP A 25 8.80 3.73 -1.41
N ARG A 26 8.31 4.37 -0.34
CA ARG A 26 9.10 4.59 0.88
C ARG A 26 9.57 3.27 1.49
N HIS A 27 8.68 2.30 1.60
CA HIS A 27 9.02 0.99 2.14
C HIS A 27 9.98 0.22 1.24
N VAL A 28 9.84 0.34 -0.08
CA VAL A 28 10.80 -0.20 -1.06
C VAL A 28 12.19 0.38 -0.83
N GLU A 29 12.30 1.69 -0.61
CA GLU A 29 13.58 2.35 -0.33
C GLU A 29 14.18 1.93 1.02
N GLU A 30 13.35 1.62 2.03
CA GLU A 30 13.80 1.06 3.31
C GLU A 30 14.40 -0.33 3.10
N ILE A 31 13.69 -1.24 2.43
CA ILE A 31 14.20 -2.60 2.13
C ILE A 31 15.46 -2.53 1.26
N ARG A 32 15.54 -1.60 0.29
CA ARG A 32 16.71 -1.48 -0.59
C ARG A 32 17.98 -1.11 0.17
N LYS A 33 17.88 -0.39 1.29
CA LYS A 33 19.06 -0.10 2.15
C LYS A 33 19.65 -1.35 2.77
N GLU A 34 18.82 -2.37 2.99
CA GLU A 34 19.22 -3.65 3.58
C GLU A 34 19.62 -4.67 2.49
N CYS A 35 19.08 -4.55 1.27
CA CYS A 35 19.29 -5.46 0.15
C CYS A 35 20.20 -4.86 -0.92
N VAL A 36 21.52 -4.84 -0.67
CA VAL A 36 22.51 -4.28 -1.60
C VAL A 36 22.47 -5.02 -2.95
N GLY A 37 22.25 -4.27 -4.03
CA GLY A 37 22.23 -4.79 -5.40
C GLY A 37 20.87 -5.23 -5.93
N VAL A 38 19.82 -5.20 -5.12
CA VAL A 38 18.46 -5.49 -5.59
C VAL A 38 17.80 -4.21 -6.14
N PRO A 39 17.33 -4.20 -7.41
CA PRO A 39 16.62 -3.04 -7.95
C PRO A 39 15.29 -2.79 -7.25
N ALA A 40 14.95 -1.52 -7.01
CA ALA A 40 13.68 -1.11 -6.41
C ALA A 40 12.42 -1.72 -7.09
N PRO A 41 12.35 -1.84 -8.43
CA PRO A 41 11.20 -2.48 -9.09
C PRO A 41 10.99 -3.94 -8.69
N ASN A 42 12.05 -4.69 -8.37
CA ASN A 42 11.93 -6.08 -7.95
C ASN A 42 11.35 -6.17 -6.53
N ILE A 43 11.80 -5.29 -5.63
CA ILE A 43 11.24 -5.20 -4.27
C ILE A 43 9.75 -4.82 -4.33
N ARG A 44 9.40 -3.84 -5.16
CA ARG A 44 8.00 -3.44 -5.38
C ARG A 44 7.18 -4.62 -5.91
N ARG A 45 7.74 -5.41 -6.84
CA ARG A 45 7.10 -6.61 -7.37
C ARG A 45 6.86 -7.67 -6.29
N ASP A 46 7.78 -7.85 -5.35
CA ASP A 46 7.59 -8.81 -4.26
C ASP A 46 6.43 -8.39 -3.34
N ILE A 47 6.28 -7.08 -3.06
CA ILE A 47 5.12 -6.53 -2.35
C ILE A 47 3.83 -6.80 -3.13
N GLU A 48 3.82 -6.56 -4.45
CA GLU A 48 2.66 -6.87 -5.31
C GLU A 48 2.27 -8.36 -5.26
N LEU A 49 3.24 -9.27 -5.10
CA LEU A 49 2.98 -10.71 -5.02
C LEU A 49 2.37 -11.12 -3.68
N GLN A 50 2.74 -10.45 -2.58
CA GLN A 50 2.19 -10.68 -1.24
C GLN A 50 0.79 -10.07 -1.08
N ALA A 51 0.56 -8.91 -1.69
CA ALA A 51 -0.72 -8.20 -1.66
C ALA A 51 -1.19 -7.89 -3.09
N ARG A 52 -1.71 -8.91 -3.77
CA ARG A 52 -2.19 -8.77 -5.15
C ARG A 52 -3.39 -7.84 -5.22
N GLY A 53 -3.41 -6.94 -6.22
CA GLY A 53 -4.56 -6.09 -6.50
C GLY A 53 -4.21 -4.61 -6.54
N CYS A 54 -5.02 -3.78 -5.87
CA CYS A 54 -4.85 -2.33 -5.90
C CYS A 54 -3.65 -1.86 -5.06
N PRO A 55 -3.09 -0.67 -5.35
CA PRO A 55 -2.12 -0.02 -4.47
C PRO A 55 -2.64 0.17 -3.04
N CYS A 56 -3.95 0.28 -2.85
CA CYS A 56 -4.55 0.32 -1.52
C CYS A 56 -4.29 -0.95 -0.69
N ALA A 57 -4.43 -2.13 -1.29
CA ALA A 57 -4.17 -3.39 -0.60
C ALA A 57 -2.68 -3.55 -0.29
N GLN A 58 -1.82 -3.15 -1.22
CA GLN A 58 -0.36 -3.17 -1.04
C GLN A 58 0.09 -2.22 0.08
N ALA A 59 -0.43 -1.00 0.11
CA ALA A 59 -0.14 -0.05 1.18
C ALA A 59 -0.63 -0.58 2.54
N MET A 60 -1.83 -1.17 2.62
CA MET A 60 -2.34 -1.77 3.86
C MET A 60 -1.49 -2.97 4.31
N HIS A 61 -0.98 -3.78 3.37
CA HIS A 61 0.00 -4.83 3.65
C HIS A 61 1.30 -4.28 4.23
N VAL A 62 1.88 -3.27 3.57
CA VAL A 62 3.08 -2.57 4.05
C VAL A 62 2.88 -1.96 5.44
N MET A 63 1.68 -1.47 5.73
CA MET A 63 1.32 -0.91 7.04
C MET A 63 0.96 -1.97 8.09
N GLY A 64 0.92 -3.26 7.75
CA GLY A 64 0.53 -4.34 8.66
C GLY A 64 -0.95 -4.33 9.05
N LYS A 65 -1.82 -3.78 8.19
CA LYS A 65 -3.25 -3.54 8.45
C LYS A 65 -4.19 -4.34 7.55
N MET A 66 -3.73 -5.46 7.00
CA MET A 66 -4.53 -6.29 6.08
C MET A 66 -5.84 -6.77 6.71
N ASP A 67 -5.83 -7.07 8.01
CA ASP A 67 -7.02 -7.49 8.77
C ASP A 67 -8.08 -6.38 8.86
N GLU A 68 -7.67 -5.11 8.90
CA GLU A 68 -8.59 -3.96 8.89
C GLU A 68 -9.25 -3.80 7.51
N LEU A 69 -8.55 -4.16 6.42
CA LEU A 69 -9.05 -3.98 5.05
C LEU A 69 -10.07 -5.07 4.67
N TYR A 70 -9.80 -6.32 4.99
CA TYR A 70 -10.65 -7.45 4.60
C TYR A 70 -11.58 -7.92 5.72
N GLY A 71 -11.51 -7.29 6.89
CA GLY A 71 -12.12 -7.76 8.12
C GLY A 71 -11.39 -8.98 8.66
N ALA A 72 -11.39 -9.16 9.98
CA ALA A 72 -10.85 -10.35 10.61
C ALA A 72 -11.62 -11.59 10.12
N LYS A 73 -11.09 -12.29 9.11
CA LYS A 73 -11.36 -13.72 8.97
C LYS A 73 -10.38 -14.42 9.90
N SER A 74 -10.82 -14.59 11.14
CA SER A 74 -10.30 -15.60 12.06
C SER A 74 -10.20 -16.94 11.34
N ASP A 75 -9.05 -17.59 11.50
CA ASP A 75 -8.83 -19.04 11.37
C ASP A 75 -9.40 -19.75 10.13
N GLN A 76 -8.52 -20.08 9.17
CA GLN A 76 -8.40 -21.44 8.60
C GLN A 76 -7.42 -21.50 7.42
N ALA A 77 -6.32 -22.23 7.64
CA ALA A 77 -5.70 -23.22 6.74
C ALA A 77 -4.45 -23.74 7.47
N SER A 78 -4.57 -24.80 8.28
CA SER A 78 -4.22 -26.20 7.92
C SER A 78 -2.77 -26.40 7.52
#